data_AF-R1CTE2-F1
#
_entry.id   AF-R1CTE2-F1
#
_cell.length_a   1.000
_cell.length_b   1.000
_cell.length_c   1.000
_cell.angle_alpha   90.00
_cell.angle_beta   90.00
_cell.angle_gamma   90.00
#
_symmetry.space_group_name_H-M   'P 1'
#
loop_
_entity.id
_entity.type
_entity.pdbx_description
1 polymer ?
#
loop_
_entity_poly.entity_id
_entity_poly.type
_entity_poly.pdbx_seq_one_letter_code
_entity_poly.pdbx_strand_id
1 'polypeptide(L)' 'LGADPYRVLGVKLGASKHEIKAAYRRLAMKHHPDRNPDDREGAEKRFKAVSEAF' A
#
# COMPACT_ATOMS: atom_id res chain seq x y z
N LEU A 1 -13.41 -7.84 11.42
CA LEU A 1 -13.78 -7.27 10.11
C LEU A 1 -12.49 -7.02 9.35
N GLY A 2 -12.17 -7.92 8.41
CA GLY A 2 -10.89 -7.92 7.70
C GLY A 2 -10.67 -6.61 6.95
N ALA A 3 -9.44 -6.08 7.00
CA ALA A 3 -9.10 -4.87 6.27
C ALA A 3 -9.35 -5.10 4.78
N ASP A 4 -10.30 -4.37 4.19
CA ASP A 4 -10.59 -4.45 2.77
C ASP A 4 -9.34 -4.01 1.99
N PRO A 5 -8.69 -4.93 1.26
CA PRO A 5 -7.47 -4.61 0.51
C PRO A 5 -7.72 -3.51 -0.51
N TYR A 6 -8.95 -3.45 -1.03
CA TYR A 6 -9.42 -2.40 -1.93
C TYR A 6 -9.44 -1.01 -1.28
N ARG A 7 -9.83 -0.90 0.00
CA ARG A 7 -9.81 0.38 0.72
C ARG A 7 -8.39 0.81 1.07
N VAL A 8 -7.54 -0.12 1.50
CA VAL A 8 -6.14 0.17 1.85
C VAL A 8 -5.36 0.61 0.61
N LEU A 9 -5.60 -0.04 -0.52
CA LEU A 9 -4.96 0.31 -1.80
C LEU A 9 -5.63 1.52 -2.49
N GLY A 10 -6.79 1.97 -2.02
CA GLY A 10 -7.56 3.06 -2.63
C GLY A 10 -8.09 2.73 -4.03
N VAL A 11 -8.38 1.46 -4.28
CA VAL A 11 -8.92 0.96 -5.56
C VAL A 11 -10.39 0.59 -5.43
N LYS A 12 -11.12 0.59 -6.54
CA LYS A 12 -12.54 0.21 -6.55
C LYS A 12 -12.72 -1.25 -6.11
N LEU A 13 -13.84 -1.54 -5.45
CA LEU A 13 -14.27 -2.91 -5.18
C LEU A 13 -14.48 -3.62 -6.54
N GLY A 14 -13.73 -4.69 -6.79
CA GLY A 14 -13.69 -5.35 -8.10
C GLY A 14 -12.61 -4.85 -9.06
N ALA A 15 -11.68 -4.02 -8.58
CA ALA A 15 -10.49 -3.64 -9.34
C ALA A 15 -9.74 -4.88 -9.84
N SER A 16 -9.25 -4.81 -11.07
CA SER A 16 -8.51 -5.92 -11.66
C SER A 16 -7.20 -6.15 -10.92
N LYS A 17 -6.67 -7.38 -10.91
CA LYS A 17 -5.34 -7.69 -10.34
C LYS A 17 -4.25 -6.72 -10.82
N HIS A 18 -4.37 -6.22 -12.05
CA HIS A 18 -3.47 -5.24 -12.64
C HIS A 18 -3.56 -3.85 -11.95
N GLU A 19 -4.76 -3.38 -11.63
CA GLU A 19 -5.01 -2.14 -10.89
C GLU A 19 -4.56 -2.26 -9.43
N ILE A 20 -4.85 -3.40 -8.79
CA ILE A 20 -4.38 -3.72 -7.44
C ILE A 20 -2.85 -3.65 -7.38
N LYS A 21 -2.16 -4.31 -8.33
CA LYS A 21 -0.69 -4.30 -8.42
C LYS A 21 -0.11 -2.92 -8.76
N ALA A 22 -0.81 -2.12 -9.55
CA ALA A 22 -0.42 -0.75 -9.83
C ALA A 22 -0.55 0.16 -8.59
N ALA A 23 -1.67 0.06 -7.88
CA ALA A 23 -1.90 0.79 -6.63
C ALA A 23 -0.92 0.39 -5.53
N TYR A 24 -0.67 -0.92 -5.37
CA TYR A 24 0.35 -1.45 -4.47
C TYR A 24 1.72 -0.84 -4.77
N ARG A 25 2.20 -0.90 -6.02
CA ARG A 25 3.50 -0.31 -6.39
C ARG A 25 3.57 1.19 -6.11
N ARG A 26 2.48 1.92 -6.37
CA ARG A 26 2.43 3.37 -6.12
C ARG A 26 2.53 3.69 -4.63
N LEU A 27 1.80 2.96 -3.79
CA LEU A 27 1.82 3.12 -2.34
C LEU A 27 3.13 2.63 -1.71
N ALA A 28 3.65 1.50 -2.18
CA ALA A 28 4.94 0.94 -1.78
C ALA A 28 6.08 1.92 -2.07
N MET A 29 6.10 2.56 -3.25
CA MET A 29 7.09 3.61 -3.55
C MET A 29 6.86 4.87 -2.73
N LYS A 30 5.61 5.27 -2.49
CA LYS A 30 5.28 6.47 -1.69
C LYS A 30 5.70 6.31 -0.22
N HIS A 31 5.54 5.12 0.34
CA HIS A 31 5.89 4.79 1.72
C HIS A 31 7.21 4.00 1.81
N HIS A 32 8.03 4.03 0.78
CA HIS A 32 9.32 3.33 0.84
C HIS A 32 10.24 4.04 1.85
N PRO A 33 10.91 3.31 2.77
CA PRO A 33 11.79 3.92 3.77
C PRO A 33 12.95 4.70 3.14
N ASP A 34 13.40 4.28 1.95
CA ASP A 34 14.44 4.94 1.17
C ASP A 34 14.02 6.33 0.64
N ARG A 35 12.71 6.55 0.45
CA ARG A 35 12.15 7.84 0.02
C ARG A 35 11.60 8.67 1.18
N ASN A 36 11.54 8.09 2.38
CA ASN A 36 11.08 8.73 3.61
C ASN A 36 12.17 8.56 4.69
N PRO A 37 13.38 9.10 4.49
CA PRO A 37 14.49 8.93 5.43
C PRO A 37 14.17 9.53 6.81
N ASP A 38 13.39 10.61 6.86
CA ASP A 38 12.96 11.29 8.09
C ASP A 38 11.83 10.58 8.85
N ASP A 39 11.07 9.70 8.18
CA ASP A 39 9.94 8.96 8.78
C ASP A 39 10.03 7.46 8.43
N ARG A 40 11.22 6.85 8.60
CA ARG A 40 11.44 5.43 8.27
C ARG A 40 10.46 4.51 8.97
N GLU A 41 10.18 4.75 10.26
CA GLU A 41 9.28 3.90 11.04
C GLU A 41 7.81 4.02 10.58
N GLY A 42 7.34 5.24 10.32
CA GLY A 42 6.00 5.48 9.78
C GLY A 42 5.85 4.96 8.35
N ALA A 43 6.90 5.09 7.54
CA ALA A 43 6.99 4.53 6.20
C ALA A 43 6.92 3.00 6.23
N GLU A 44 7.68 2.34 7.10
CA GLU A 44 7.70 0.89 7.26
C GLU A 44 6.35 0.34 7.73
N LYS A 45 5.70 0.98 8.72
CA LYS A 45 4.35 0.61 9.17
C LYS A 45 3.32 0.69 8.04
N ARG A 46 3.34 1.77 7.25
CA ARG A 46 2.42 1.96 6.11
C ARG A 46 2.73 0.98 4.98
N PHE A 47 4.01 0.74 4.70
CA PHE A 47 4.45 -0.24 3.72
C PHE A 47 3.97 -1.65 4.08
N LYS A 48 4.14 -2.05 5.35
CA LYS A 48 3.69 -3.35 5.86
C LYS A 48 2.17 -3.53 5.76
N ALA A 49 1.40 -2.49 6.13
CA ALA A 49 -0.05 -2.50 5.98
C ALA A 49 -0.51 -2.62 4.51
N VAL A 50 0.23 -1.98 3.59
CA VAL A 50 -0.01 -2.09 2.15
C VAL A 50 0.36 -3.48 1.60
N SER A 51 1.39 -4.13 2.15
CA SER A 51 1.77 -5.51 1.82
C SER A 51 0.82 -6.56 2.40
N GLU A 52 0.26 -6.35 3.59
CA GLU A 52 -0.79 -7.23 4.13
C GLU A 52 -2.11 -7.13 3.35
N ALA A 53 -2.33 -5.99 2.67
CA ALA A 53 -3.47 -5.76 1.81
C ALA A 53 -3.30 -6.23 0.36
N PHE A 54 -2.16 -6.81 -0.02
CA PHE A 54 -1.91 -7.29 -1.38
C PHE A 54 -1.83 -8.81 -1.42
#